data_AF-B1C427-F1
#
_entry.id   AF-B1C427-F1
#
_cell.length_a   1.000
_cell.length_b   1.000
_cell.length_c   1.000
_cell.angle_alpha   90.00
_cell.angle_beta   90.00
_cell.angle_gamma   90.00
#
_symmetry.space_group_name_H-M   'P 1'
#
loop_
_entity.id
_entity.type
_entity.pdbx_description
1 polymer ?
#
loop_
_entity_poly.entity_id
_entity_poly.type
_entity_poly.pdbx_seq_one_letter_code
_entity_poly.pdbx_strand_id
1 'polypeptide(L)'
;MKTIEKIIGIIKIVYGITEHMDCYEELAKYFCKKGFLVFGINVMDHEKLLYPSKIKGYFGNEGSWQSKVENVYQSYLLIKTLPYYLIGFSMESFIVRILMIKKIMN
;
A
#
# COMPACT_ATOMS: atom_id res chain seq x y z
N MET A 1 28.48 -7.19 -0.24
CA MET A 1 27.09 -7.06 0.26
C MET A 1 27.13 -6.01 1.37
N LYS A 2 26.60 -4.80 1.16
CA LYS A 2 26.58 -3.77 2.21
C LYS A 2 25.59 -4.20 3.29
N THR A 3 26.03 -4.24 4.54
CA THR A 3 25.19 -4.48 5.70
C THR A 3 24.07 -3.44 5.71
N ILE A 4 22.82 -3.89 5.84
CA ILE A 4 21.68 -2.99 5.97
C ILE A 4 21.81 -2.33 7.35
N GLU A 5 21.94 -1.01 7.38
CA GLU A 5 21.81 -0.23 8.62
C GLU A 5 20.50 -0.61 9.32
N LYS A 6 20.50 -0.63 10.65
CA LYS A 6 19.31 -0.98 11.46
C LYS A 6 18.07 -0.28 10.91
N ILE A 7 17.04 -1.04 10.53
CA ILE A 7 15.77 -0.48 10.01
C ILE A 7 15.13 0.36 11.13
N ILE A 8 14.82 1.62 10.84
CA ILE A 8 14.30 2.59 11.82
C ILE A 8 12.78 2.81 11.71
N GLY A 9 12.18 2.39 10.59
CA GLY A 9 10.77 2.58 10.33
C GLY A 9 10.31 1.91 9.04
N ILE A 10 9.00 1.88 8.84
CA ILE A 10 8.34 1.21 7.72
C ILE A 10 7.46 2.23 6.99
N ILE A 11 7.60 2.32 5.67
CA ILE A 11 6.72 3.12 4.80
C ILE A 11 6.02 2.16 3.85
N LYS A 12 4.68 2.11 3.94
CA LYS A 12 3.84 1.39 2.97
C LYS A 12 3.17 2.36 2.01
N ILE A 13 3.31 2.11 0.72
CA ILE A 13 2.64 2.84 -0.35
C ILE A 13 1.41 2.05 -0.80
N VAL A 14 0.24 2.64 -0.69
CA VAL A 14 -1.04 2.10 -1.18
C VAL A 14 -1.26 2.71 -2.56
N TYR A 15 -1.26 1.88 -3.61
CA TYR A 15 -1.38 2.33 -5.01
C TYR A 15 -2.47 1.55 -5.77
N GLY A 16 -2.94 2.14 -6.86
CA GLY A 16 -4.12 1.69 -7.59
C GLY A 16 -3.89 1.26 -9.04
N ILE A 17 -4.99 1.24 -9.81
CA ILE A 17 -5.02 0.75 -11.20
C ILE A 17 -4.21 1.63 -12.17
N THR A 18 -4.06 2.92 -11.87
CA THR A 18 -3.34 3.88 -12.71
C THR A 18 -1.84 3.95 -12.39
N GLU A 19 -1.40 3.18 -11.40
CA GLU A 19 -0.06 3.28 -10.82
C GLU A 19 0.60 1.90 -10.75
N HIS A 20 1.90 1.91 -10.56
CA HIS A 20 2.71 0.73 -10.27
C HIS A 20 3.84 1.14 -9.34
N MET A 21 4.46 0.17 -8.65
CA MET A 21 5.48 0.48 -7.65
C MET A 21 6.69 1.23 -8.25
N ASP A 22 7.01 1.02 -9.54
CA ASP A 22 8.14 1.71 -10.18
C ASP A 22 7.91 3.24 -10.29
N CYS A 23 6.66 3.71 -10.29
CA CYS A 23 6.35 5.14 -10.15
C CYS A 23 6.93 5.75 -8.86
N TYR A 24 7.19 4.91 -7.86
CA TYR A 24 7.67 5.28 -6.53
C TYR A 24 9.13 4.88 -6.29
N GLU A 25 9.85 4.42 -7.31
CA GLU A 25 11.21 3.88 -7.17
C GLU A 25 12.17 4.90 -6.54
N GLU A 26 12.17 6.14 -7.03
CA GLU A 26 13.06 7.19 -6.51
C GLU A 26 12.72 7.57 -5.05
N LEU A 27 11.43 7.60 -4.70
CA LEU A 27 10.99 7.81 -3.33
C LEU A 27 11.43 6.66 -2.42
N ALA A 28 11.26 5.41 -2.88
CA ALA A 28 11.68 4.23 -2.15
C ALA A 28 13.20 4.24 -1.93
N LYS A 29 14.01 4.48 -2.96
CA LYS A 29 15.47 4.60 -2.86
C LYS A 29 15.89 5.69 -1.87
N TYR A 30 15.23 6.84 -1.89
CA TYR A 30 15.53 7.95 -0.98
C TYR A 30 15.35 7.54 0.50
N PHE A 31 14.24 6.90 0.84
CA PHE A 31 13.96 6.48 2.21
C PHE A 31 14.72 5.22 2.64
N CYS A 32 14.96 4.28 1.72
CA CYS A 32 15.83 3.13 1.98
C CYS A 32 17.24 3.56 2.37
N LYS A 33 17.81 4.59 1.70
CA LYS A 33 19.10 5.19 2.06
C LYS A 33 19.12 5.85 3.46
N LYS A 34 17.95 6.04 4.07
CA LYS A 34 17.78 6.61 5.43
C LYS A 34 17.36 5.57 6.46
N GLY A 35 17.43 4.28 6.12
CA GLY A 35 17.12 3.18 7.05
C GLY A 35 15.63 2.81 7.14
N PHE A 36 14.79 3.24 6.20
CA PHE A 36 13.39 2.79 6.15
C PHE A 36 13.23 1.55 5.28
N LEU A 37 12.37 0.62 5.73
CA LEU A 37 11.80 -0.40 4.87
C LEU A 37 10.65 0.22 4.06
N VAL A 38 10.77 0.25 2.73
CA VAL A 38 9.73 0.78 1.85
C VAL A 38 9.19 -0.32 0.96
N PHE A 39 7.87 -0.46 0.90
CA PHE A 39 7.20 -1.40 -0.01
C PHE A 39 5.81 -0.88 -0.38
N GLY A 40 5.21 -1.47 -1.40
CA GLY A 40 3.90 -1.08 -1.86
C GLY A 40 2.88 -2.22 -1.80
N ILE A 41 1.60 -1.85 -1.73
CA ILE A 41 0.46 -2.74 -1.84
C ILE A 41 -0.46 -2.24 -2.96
N ASN A 42 -0.74 -3.10 -3.94
CA ASN A 42 -1.77 -2.82 -4.92
C ASN A 42 -3.13 -3.18 -4.34
N VAL A 43 -4.07 -2.22 -4.31
CA VAL A 43 -5.44 -2.47 -3.85
C VAL A 43 -6.38 -2.97 -4.95
N MET A 44 -5.83 -3.25 -6.13
CA MET A 44 -6.51 -3.85 -7.26
C MET A 44 -6.10 -5.31 -7.41
N ASP A 45 -7.08 -6.18 -7.59
CA ASP A 45 -6.86 -7.59 -7.92
C ASP A 45 -6.19 -7.67 -9.31
N HIS A 46 -4.86 -7.79 -9.34
CA HIS A 46 -4.09 -7.99 -10.57
C HIS A 46 -4.57 -9.22 -11.36
N GLU A 47 -4.96 -10.29 -10.68
CA GLU A 47 -5.42 -11.54 -11.29
C GLU A 47 -6.67 -11.37 -12.16
N LYS A 48 -7.49 -10.34 -11.91
CA LYS A 48 -8.71 -10.09 -12.69
C LYS A 48 -8.50 -9.15 -13.87
N LEU A 49 -7.36 -8.45 -13.95
CA LEU A 49 -7.08 -7.45 -14.98
C LEU A 49 -6.29 -8.01 -16.20
N LEU A 50 -5.77 -9.24 -16.11
CA LEU A 50 -4.99 -9.89 -17.17
C LEU A 50 -5.83 -10.50 -18.30
N TYR A 51 -7.17 -10.45 -18.21
CA TYR A 51 -8.06 -11.01 -19.23
C TYR A 51 -8.59 -9.93 -20.18
N PRO A 52 -8.51 -10.11 -21.51
CA PRO A 52 -8.90 -9.11 -22.52
C PRO A 52 -10.36 -8.63 -22.43
N SER A 53 -11.22 -9.33 -21.70
CA SER A 53 -12.67 -9.13 -21.67
C SER A 53 -13.20 -8.35 -20.46
N LYS A 54 -12.34 -7.76 -19.61
CA LYS A 54 -12.80 -7.08 -18.38
C LYS A 54 -12.82 -5.55 -18.45
N ILE A 55 -13.81 -4.99 -17.73
CA ILE A 55 -14.05 -3.55 -17.58
C ILE A 55 -12.90 -2.93 -16.77
N LYS A 56 -12.16 -1.99 -17.38
CA LYS A 56 -11.18 -1.16 -16.67
C LYS A 56 -11.89 -0.35 -15.58
N GLY A 57 -11.32 -0.32 -14.38
CA GLY A 57 -11.90 0.40 -13.26
C GLY A 57 -13.04 -0.33 -12.55
N TYR A 58 -13.20 -1.65 -12.75
CA TYR A 58 -14.09 -2.44 -11.90
C TYR A 58 -13.44 -2.71 -10.53
N PHE A 59 -14.05 -2.17 -9.47
CA PHE A 59 -13.54 -2.25 -8.10
C PHE A 59 -14.07 -3.44 -7.30
N GLY A 60 -14.81 -4.34 -7.95
CA GLY A 60 -15.51 -5.46 -7.34
C GLY A 60 -17.01 -5.20 -7.17
N ASN A 61 -17.72 -6.19 -6.64
CA ASN A 61 -19.13 -6.06 -6.27
C ASN A 61 -19.30 -5.07 -5.11
N GLU A 62 -20.54 -4.67 -4.83
CA GLU A 62 -20.87 -3.92 -3.62
C GLU A 62 -20.23 -4.56 -2.37
N GLY A 63 -19.63 -3.74 -1.50
CA GLY A 63 -18.88 -4.20 -0.33
C GLY A 63 -17.39 -4.51 -0.57
N SER A 64 -16.93 -4.58 -1.82
CA SER A 64 -15.51 -4.90 -2.12
C SER A 64 -14.54 -3.82 -1.64
N TRP A 65 -15.01 -2.58 -1.49
CA TRP A 65 -14.20 -1.49 -0.94
C TRP A 65 -13.73 -1.78 0.49
N GLN A 66 -14.62 -2.31 1.32
CA GLN A 66 -14.33 -2.67 2.70
C GLN A 66 -13.28 -3.79 2.76
N SER A 67 -13.37 -4.78 1.88
CA SER A 67 -12.36 -5.85 1.77
C SER A 67 -10.98 -5.31 1.40
N LYS A 68 -10.91 -4.30 0.52
CA LYS A 68 -9.64 -3.64 0.17
C LYS A 68 -9.04 -2.87 1.33
N VAL A 69 -9.87 -2.11 2.05
CA VAL A 69 -9.44 -1.42 3.28
C VAL A 69 -8.92 -2.43 4.30
N GLU A 70 -9.64 -3.54 4.48
CA GLU A 70 -9.27 -4.61 5.40
C GLU A 70 -7.95 -5.27 4.99
N ASN A 71 -7.73 -5.52 3.69
CA ASN A 71 -6.46 -6.07 3.21
C ASN A 71 -5.26 -5.15 3.50
N VAL A 72 -5.43 -3.84 3.33
CA VAL A 72 -4.40 -2.85 3.73
C VAL A 72 -4.20 -2.83 5.24
N TYR A 73 -5.24 -3.07 6.05
CA TYR A 73 -5.09 -3.19 7.50
C TYR A 73 -4.37 -4.47 7.92
N GLN A 74 -4.75 -5.63 7.37
CA GLN A 74 -4.12 -6.91 7.67
C GLN A 74 -2.64 -6.91 7.33
N SER A 75 -2.24 -6.34 6.20
CA SER A 75 -0.82 -6.16 5.86
C SER A 75 -0.06 -5.25 6.82
N TYR A 76 -0.74 -4.30 7.49
CA TYR A 76 -0.12 -3.52 8.57
C TYR A 76 0.09 -4.38 9.82
N LEU A 77 -0.92 -5.17 10.23
CA LEU A 77 -0.82 -6.04 11.41
C LEU A 77 0.33 -7.04 11.32
N LEU A 78 0.59 -7.55 10.12
CA LEU A 78 1.67 -8.53 9.90
C LEU A 78 3.08 -7.99 10.12
N ILE A 79 3.29 -6.68 9.99
CA ILE A 79 4.64 -6.11 9.93
C ILE A 79 4.88 -4.89 10.82
N LYS A 80 3.89 -4.40 11.57
CA LYS A 80 4.03 -3.23 12.46
C LYS A 80 4.90 -3.54 13.69
N THR A 81 6.19 -3.77 13.46
CA THR A 81 7.21 -3.99 14.48
C THR A 81 8.03 -2.73 14.77
N LEU A 82 7.88 -1.70 13.93
CA LEU A 82 8.60 -0.42 13.95
C LEU A 82 7.62 0.74 13.67
N PRO A 83 8.03 2.01 13.89
CA PRO A 83 7.24 3.17 13.45
C PRO A 83 6.76 3.02 12.00
N TYR A 84 5.46 3.19 11.79
CA TYR A 84 4.79 2.80 10.56
C TYR A 84 4.10 4.01 9.90
N TYR A 85 4.39 4.22 8.63
CA TYR A 85 3.86 5.32 7.83
C TYR A 85 3.12 4.76 6.62
N LEU A 86 1.97 5.34 6.31
CA LEU A 86 1.11 4.93 5.20
C LEU A 86 0.97 6.09 4.22
N ILE A 87 1.28 5.84 2.95
CA ILE A 87 1.13 6.80 1.85
C ILE A 87 0.05 6.27 0.91
N GLY A 88 -0.93 7.09 0.57
CA GLY A 88 -1.93 6.78 -0.44
C GLY A 88 -2.19 8.01 -1.31
N PHE A 89 -2.16 7.84 -2.62
CA PHE A 89 -2.42 8.90 -3.60
C PHE A 89 -3.84 8.77 -4.16
N SER A 90 -4.43 9.85 -4.69
CA SER A 90 -5.74 9.84 -5.35
C SER A 90 -6.83 9.06 -4.58
N MET A 91 -7.35 7.96 -5.12
CA MET A 91 -8.38 7.12 -4.50
C MET A 91 -7.87 6.42 -3.24
N GLU A 92 -6.62 5.99 -3.23
CA GLU A 92 -5.97 5.26 -2.14
C GLU A 92 -5.81 6.14 -0.89
N SER A 93 -5.80 7.47 -1.05
CA SER A 93 -5.89 8.40 0.08
C SER A 93 -7.15 8.18 0.93
N PHE A 94 -8.27 7.74 0.33
CA PHE A 94 -9.49 7.40 1.08
C PHE A 94 -9.30 6.16 1.95
N ILE A 95 -8.56 5.15 1.47
CA ILE A 95 -8.24 3.95 2.26
C ILE A 95 -7.41 4.36 3.49
N VAL A 96 -6.35 5.16 3.28
CA VAL A 96 -5.52 5.68 4.36
C VAL A 96 -6.37 6.44 5.38
N ARG A 97 -7.22 7.35 4.92
CA ARG A 97 -8.10 8.15 5.79
C ARG A 97 -9.08 7.29 6.59
N ILE A 98 -9.66 6.26 5.99
CA ILE A 98 -10.58 5.34 6.69
C ILE A 98 -9.86 4.60 7.82
N LEU A 99 -8.65 4.11 7.57
CA LEU A 99 -7.84 3.42 8.58
C LEU A 99 -7.49 4.33 9.76
N MET A 100 -7.20 5.60 9.48
CA MET A 100 -6.93 6.62 10.51
C MET A 100 -8.18 6.99 11.31
N ILE A 101 -9.30 7.26 10.63
CA ILE A 101 -10.56 7.72 11.27
C ILE A 101 -11.13 6.65 12.19
N LYS A 102 -11.12 5.38 11.75
CA LYS A 102 -11.64 4.28 12.57
C LYS A 102 -10.76 3.96 13.79
N LYS A 103 -9.64 4.67 14.00
CA LYS A 103 -8.61 4.39 15.04
C LYS A 103 -8.16 2.92 15.05
N ILE A 104 -8.18 2.30 13.88
CA ILE A 104 -7.85 0.88 13.71
C ILE A 104 -6.33 0.67 13.82
N MET A 105 -5.52 1.69 13.53
CA MET A 105 -4.05 1.62 13.49
C MET A 105 -3.37 2.20 14.74
N ASN A 106 -3.86 1.87 15.95
CA ASN A 106 -3.11 2.16 17.19
C ASN A 106 -1.97 1.16 17.37
#